data_AF-A0A1B1YRJ5-F1
#
_entry.id   AF-A0A1B1YRJ5-F1
#
_cell.length_a   1.000
_cell.length_b   1.000
_cell.length_c   1.000
_cell.angle_alpha   90.00
_cell.angle_beta   90.00
_cell.angle_gamma   90.00
#
_symmetry.space_group_name_H-M   'P 1'
#
loop_
_entity.id
_entity.type
_entity.pdbx_description
1 polymer ?
#
loop_
_entity_poly.entity_id
_entity_poly.type
_entity_poly.pdbx_seq_one_letter_code
_entity_poly.pdbx_strand_id
1 'polypeptide(L)'
;MTAADLLSTALARGLVFEVRGDRVIYEGPVEAVTDDLLAGLREHKPELLQLLAKEEPGKVLHSYGKGYRHPDGRVETGEPEPMPRPAVDWPADLDAMLRRVSAFYEWTQADRADFTAWARRSPDGMADARAFLEAEAAKLPAPSLTDRPRVALGR
;
A
#
# COMPACT_ATOMS: atom_id res chain seq x y z
N MET A 1 30.55 -0.53 -9.38
CA MET A 1 29.16 -0.81 -9.00
C MET A 1 28.42 -1.16 -10.28
N THR A 2 27.54 -2.17 -10.31
CA THR A 2 26.85 -2.56 -11.56
C THR A 2 25.53 -1.82 -11.74
N ALA A 3 24.97 -1.84 -12.96
CA ALA A 3 23.63 -1.29 -13.24
C ALA A 3 22.53 -1.93 -12.37
N ALA A 4 22.65 -3.24 -12.10
CA ALA A 4 21.72 -3.96 -11.23
C ALA A 4 21.85 -3.52 -9.76
N ASP A 5 23.07 -3.29 -9.26
CA ASP A 5 23.30 -2.79 -7.91
C ASP A 5 22.75 -1.37 -7.73
N LEU A 6 22.93 -0.51 -8.75
CA LEU A 6 22.38 0.84 -8.80
C LEU A 6 20.86 0.84 -8.78
N LEU A 7 20.23 0.00 -9.60
CA LEU A 7 18.78 -0.14 -9.65
C LEU A 7 18.24 -0.66 -8.31
N SER A 8 18.86 -1.70 -7.75
CA SER A 8 18.50 -2.25 -6.44
C SER A 8 18.61 -1.20 -5.32
N THR A 9 19.70 -0.43 -5.31
CA THR A 9 19.91 0.66 -4.34
C THR A 9 18.85 1.75 -4.48
N ALA A 10 18.50 2.12 -5.72
CA ALA A 10 17.49 3.14 -5.98
C ALA A 10 16.08 2.67 -5.55
N LEU A 11 15.71 1.43 -5.88
CA LEU A 11 14.44 0.83 -5.46
C LEU A 11 14.34 0.74 -3.93
N ALA A 12 15.43 0.34 -3.25
CA ALA A 12 15.48 0.27 -1.79
C ALA A 12 15.31 1.62 -1.10
N ARG A 13 15.60 2.72 -1.80
CA ARG A 13 15.37 4.10 -1.35
C ARG A 13 13.97 4.62 -1.69
N GLY A 14 13.10 3.79 -2.27
CA GLY A 14 11.73 4.15 -2.62
C GLY A 14 11.61 4.86 -3.97
N LEU A 15 12.62 4.78 -4.83
CA LEU A 15 12.50 5.25 -6.21
C LEU A 15 11.78 4.22 -7.07
N VAL A 16 10.97 4.71 -7.99
CA VAL A 16 10.08 3.97 -8.86
C VAL A 16 10.43 4.36 -10.29
N PHE A 17 10.80 3.41 -11.16
CA PHE A 17 11.29 3.64 -12.52
C PHE A 17 10.29 3.21 -13.62
N GLU A 18 9.99 4.12 -14.55
CA GLU A 18 9.20 3.84 -15.74
C GLU A 18 10.05 4.02 -17.01
N VAL A 19 9.93 3.11 -17.98
CA VAL A 19 10.57 3.25 -19.29
C VAL A 19 9.58 3.85 -20.29
N ARG A 20 9.91 5.00 -20.86
CA ARG A 20 9.18 5.62 -21.97
C ARG A 20 10.05 5.74 -23.20
N GLY A 21 9.95 4.76 -24.10
CA GLY A 21 10.81 4.68 -25.28
C GLY A 21 12.28 4.49 -24.89
N ASP A 22 13.12 5.47 -25.17
CA ASP A 22 14.56 5.48 -24.84
C ASP A 22 14.88 6.21 -23.53
N ARG A 23 13.85 6.57 -22.76
CA ARG A 23 13.97 7.33 -21.51
C ARG A 23 13.60 6.49 -20.31
N VAL A 24 14.37 6.66 -19.24
CA VAL A 24 14.04 6.17 -17.91
C VAL A 24 13.53 7.38 -17.11
N ILE A 25 12.29 7.31 -16.68
CA ILE A 25 11.63 8.26 -15.77
C ILE A 25 11.69 7.65 -14.38
N TYR A 26 11.89 8.47 -13.35
CA TYR A 26 11.82 8.02 -11.97
C TYR A 26 10.92 8.93 -11.13
N GLU A 27 10.23 8.34 -10.16
CA GLU A 27 9.40 9.02 -9.16
C GLU A 27 9.79 8.51 -7.76
N GLY A 28 9.64 9.35 -6.73
CA GLY A 28 9.90 8.95 -5.35
C GLY A 28 10.31 10.13 -4.44
N PRO A 29 10.74 9.84 -3.21
CA PRO A 29 11.15 10.85 -2.23
C PRO A 29 12.33 11.68 -2.74
N VAL A 30 12.33 12.99 -2.49
CA VAL A 30 13.39 13.90 -2.97
C VAL A 30 14.74 13.53 -2.36
N GLU A 31 14.74 13.14 -1.09
CA GLU A 31 15.89 12.68 -0.33
C GLU A 31 16.49 11.35 -0.82
N ALA A 32 15.75 10.56 -1.60
CA ALA A 32 16.22 9.30 -2.16
C ALA A 32 17.21 9.51 -3.33
N VAL A 33 17.15 10.68 -3.97
CA VAL A 33 17.90 11.03 -5.17
C VAL A 33 19.19 11.78 -4.79
N THR A 34 20.27 11.03 -4.58
CA THR A 34 21.60 11.62 -4.33
C THR A 34 22.35 11.86 -5.65
N ASP A 35 23.23 12.86 -5.70
CA ASP A 35 24.00 13.19 -6.91
C ASP A 35 24.83 12.00 -7.43
N ASP A 36 25.45 11.24 -6.54
CA ASP A 36 26.21 10.03 -6.90
C ASP A 36 25.33 8.93 -7.50
N LEU A 37 24.08 8.81 -7.01
CA LEU A 37 23.12 7.83 -7.52
C LEU A 37 22.65 8.24 -8.92
N LEU A 38 22.37 9.53 -9.13
CA LEU A 38 22.04 10.08 -10.44
C LEU A 38 23.17 9.92 -11.45
N ALA A 39 24.42 10.18 -11.03
CA ALA A 39 25.58 10.00 -11.87
C ALA A 39 25.72 8.53 -12.32
N GLY A 40 25.62 7.58 -11.38
CA GLY A 40 25.67 6.15 -11.69
C GLY A 40 24.51 5.68 -12.57
N LEU A 41 23.28 6.14 -12.31
CA LEU A 41 22.11 5.80 -13.14
C LEU A 41 22.26 6.33 -14.58
N ARG A 42 22.89 7.50 -14.76
CA ARG A 42 23.16 8.06 -16.10
C ARG A 42 24.23 7.29 -16.83
N GLU A 43 25.31 6.93 -16.14
CA GLU A 43 26.43 6.16 -16.71
C GLU A 43 25.95 4.80 -17.25
N HIS A 44 25.08 4.13 -16.49
CA HIS A 44 24.55 2.81 -16.82
C HIS A 44 23.17 2.83 -17.49
N LYS A 45 22.79 3.95 -18.12
CA LYS A 45 21.47 4.11 -18.75
C LYS A 45 21.13 2.99 -19.75
N PRO A 46 22.03 2.57 -20.68
CA PRO A 46 21.72 1.52 -21.65
C PRO A 46 21.41 0.17 -20.99
N GLU A 47 22.16 -0.20 -19.96
CA GLU A 47 21.98 -1.43 -19.20
C GLU A 47 20.69 -1.38 -18.36
N LEU A 48 20.37 -0.23 -17.77
CA LEU A 48 19.12 -0.02 -17.05
C LEU A 48 17.90 -0.16 -17.96
N LEU A 49 17.95 0.38 -19.18
CA LEU A 49 16.88 0.19 -20.16
C LEU A 49 16.68 -1.29 -20.50
N GLN A 50 17.76 -2.07 -20.65
CA GLN A 50 17.66 -3.52 -20.89
C GLN A 50 17.11 -4.28 -19.69
N LEU A 51 17.51 -3.90 -18.47
CA LEU A 51 17.01 -4.51 -17.24
C LEU A 51 15.51 -4.21 -17.06
N LEU A 52 15.11 -2.96 -17.23
CA LEU A 52 13.72 -2.53 -17.07
C LEU A 52 12.81 -2.98 -18.23
N ALA A 53 13.34 -3.22 -19.43
CA ALA A 53 12.56 -3.72 -20.56
C ALA A 53 12.32 -5.25 -20.52
N LYS A 54 13.14 -6.00 -19.77
CA LYS A 54 12.93 -7.44 -19.55
C LYS A 54 11.80 -7.74 -18.58
N GLU A 55 11.51 -6.80 -17.69
CA GLU A 55 10.37 -6.82 -16.80
C GLU A 55 9.16 -6.23 -17.58
N GLU A 56 8.03 -6.94 -17.67
CA GLU A 56 6.91 -6.54 -18.54
C GLU A 56 6.47 -5.07 -18.34
N PRO A 57 6.31 -4.29 -19.42
CA PRO A 57 5.85 -2.90 -19.33
C PRO A 57 4.42 -2.88 -18.79
N GLY A 58 4.28 -2.55 -17.51
CA GLY A 58 3.02 -2.57 -16.77
C GLY A 58 3.04 -3.38 -15.47
N LYS A 59 4.05 -4.24 -15.23
CA LYS A 59 4.22 -4.98 -13.97
C LYS A 59 5.31 -4.45 -13.04
N VAL A 60 6.27 -3.70 -13.55
CA VAL A 60 7.59 -3.49 -12.90
C VAL A 60 7.56 -2.58 -11.66
N LEU A 61 6.41 -2.04 -11.24
CA LEU A 61 6.38 -1.03 -10.17
C LEU A 61 5.38 -1.25 -9.04
N HIS A 62 4.77 -2.44 -8.96
CA HIS A 62 4.00 -2.82 -7.77
C HIS A 62 4.57 -4.05 -7.05
N SER A 63 5.57 -4.73 -7.63
CA SER A 63 6.08 -6.01 -7.14
C SER A 63 7.35 -5.93 -6.30
N TYR A 64 8.06 -4.79 -6.26
CA TYR A 64 9.24 -4.62 -5.42
C TYR A 64 8.98 -3.62 -4.28
N GLY A 65 8.23 -4.04 -3.26
CA GLY A 65 8.11 -3.21 -2.05
C GLY A 65 6.95 -3.47 -1.09
N LYS A 66 6.49 -4.70 -0.89
CA LYS A 66 5.83 -5.08 0.38
C LYS A 66 6.43 -6.36 0.93
N GLY A 67 7.75 -6.39 1.09
CA GLY A 67 8.34 -7.32 2.02
C GLY A 67 7.95 -6.87 3.43
N TYR A 68 7.14 -7.67 4.12
CA TYR A 68 6.80 -7.37 5.52
C TYR A 68 8.09 -7.49 6.34
N ARG A 69 8.51 -6.38 6.96
CA ARG A 69 9.62 -6.40 7.91
C ARG A 69 9.09 -6.87 9.24
N HIS A 70 9.46 -8.09 9.62
CA HIS A 70 9.16 -8.62 10.93
C HIS A 70 9.86 -7.79 12.02
N PRO A 71 9.32 -7.73 13.26
CA PRO A 71 9.96 -7.02 14.37
C PRO A 71 11.38 -7.53 14.70
N ASP A 72 11.71 -8.75 14.26
CA ASP A 72 13.02 -9.38 14.42
C ASP A 72 14.04 -8.99 13.32
N GLY A 73 13.64 -8.12 12.39
CA GLY A 73 14.50 -7.63 11.30
C GLY A 73 14.50 -8.50 10.04
N ARG A 74 13.73 -9.59 10.00
CA ARG A 74 13.58 -10.40 8.78
C ARG A 74 12.70 -9.70 7.75
N VAL A 75 13.10 -9.81 6.48
CA VAL A 75 12.33 -9.33 5.33
C VAL A 75 11.86 -10.55 4.56
N GLU A 76 10.56 -10.81 4.58
CA GLU A 76 9.96 -11.88 3.78
C GLU A 76 9.71 -11.36 2.36
N THR A 77 10.33 -12.01 1.36
CA THR A 77 10.20 -11.70 -0.06
C THR A 77 9.44 -12.83 -0.75
N GLY A 78 8.15 -12.93 -0.44
CA GLY A 78 7.21 -13.77 -1.19
C GLY A 78 6.29 -12.89 -2.00
N GLU A 79 5.86 -13.35 -3.18
CA GLU A 79 4.60 -12.86 -3.75
C GLU A 79 3.55 -12.93 -2.65
N PRO A 80 2.77 -11.86 -2.38
CA PRO A 80 1.69 -11.97 -1.43
C PRO A 80 0.80 -13.10 -1.92
N GLU A 81 0.69 -14.17 -1.12
CA GLU A 81 -0.22 -15.26 -1.45
C GLU A 81 -1.57 -14.65 -1.80
N PRO A 82 -2.21 -15.09 -2.90
CA PRO A 82 -3.49 -14.55 -3.29
C PRO A 82 -4.41 -14.63 -2.08
N MET A 83 -4.95 -13.46 -1.69
CA MET A 83 -5.72 -13.32 -0.47
C MET A 83 -6.74 -14.47 -0.38
N PRO A 84 -6.72 -15.25 0.70
CA PRO A 84 -7.60 -16.40 0.82
C PRO A 84 -9.05 -15.96 0.61
N ARG A 85 -9.85 -16.82 -0.03
CA ARG A 85 -11.28 -16.54 -0.21
C ARG A 85 -11.89 -16.21 1.15
N PRO A 86 -12.79 -15.23 1.24
CA PRO A 86 -13.37 -14.82 2.51
C PRO A 86 -14.03 -16.02 3.19
N ALA A 87 -13.55 -16.35 4.39
CA ALA A 87 -14.07 -17.42 5.22
C ALA A 87 -15.25 -16.94 6.10
N VAL A 88 -15.38 -15.62 6.26
CA VAL A 88 -16.37 -14.99 7.15
C VAL A 88 -17.03 -13.80 6.45
N ASP A 89 -18.31 -13.60 6.74
CA ASP A 89 -19.06 -12.41 6.30
C ASP A 89 -18.67 -11.18 7.10
N TRP A 90 -18.75 -10.00 6.45
CA TRP A 90 -18.46 -8.73 7.10
C TRP A 90 -19.71 -8.21 7.84
N PRO A 91 -19.68 -8.04 9.16
CA PRO A 91 -20.82 -7.53 9.93
C PRO A 91 -21.15 -6.07 9.62
N ALA A 92 -22.44 -5.73 9.58
CA ALA A 92 -22.91 -4.36 9.28
C ALA A 92 -22.48 -3.31 10.33
N ASP A 93 -22.33 -3.71 11.60
CA ASP A 93 -21.82 -2.84 12.66
C ASP A 93 -20.36 -2.47 12.44
N LEU A 94 -19.54 -3.40 11.96
CA LEU A 94 -18.14 -3.12 11.61
C LEU A 94 -18.03 -2.25 10.36
N ASP A 95 -18.97 -2.36 9.40
CA ASP A 95 -18.99 -1.47 8.24
C ASP A 95 -19.20 0.02 8.64
N ALA A 96 -20.10 0.27 9.58
CA ALA A 96 -20.32 1.63 10.10
C ALA A 96 -19.08 2.16 10.85
N MET A 97 -18.43 1.33 11.67
CA MET A 97 -17.19 1.71 12.37
C MET A 97 -16.04 1.94 11.40
N LEU A 98 -15.85 1.05 10.43
CA LEU A 98 -14.82 1.17 9.40
C LEU A 98 -15.01 2.46 8.61
N ARG A 99 -16.24 2.81 8.20
CA ARG A 99 -16.51 4.08 7.50
C ARG A 99 -16.10 5.29 8.34
N ARG A 100 -16.39 5.29 9.64
CA ARG A 100 -16.03 6.40 10.54
C ARG A 100 -14.51 6.50 10.76
N VAL A 101 -13.85 5.39 11.06
CA VAL A 101 -12.41 5.31 11.28
C VAL A 101 -11.64 5.67 10.01
N SER A 102 -12.00 5.05 8.88
CA SER A 102 -11.36 5.30 7.59
C SER A 102 -11.53 6.75 7.11
N ALA A 103 -12.66 7.39 7.39
CA ALA A 103 -12.84 8.80 7.05
C ALA A 103 -11.95 9.72 7.90
N PHE A 104 -11.80 9.45 9.20
CA PHE A 104 -10.95 10.25 10.09
C PHE A 104 -9.46 10.13 9.77
N TYR A 105 -9.00 8.93 9.40
CA TYR A 105 -7.61 8.67 9.01
C TYR A 105 -7.36 8.81 7.50
N GLU A 106 -8.33 9.35 6.76
CA GLU A 106 -8.24 9.59 5.31
C GLU A 106 -7.84 8.34 4.49
N TRP A 107 -8.25 7.15 4.94
CA TRP A 107 -8.02 5.90 4.23
C TRP A 107 -8.70 5.93 2.86
N THR A 108 -7.98 5.47 1.85
CA THR A 108 -8.48 5.35 0.49
C THR A 108 -9.50 4.23 0.36
N GLN A 109 -10.15 4.13 -0.80
CA GLN A 109 -11.01 2.97 -1.10
C GLN A 109 -10.21 1.66 -1.11
N ALA A 110 -8.96 1.69 -1.57
CA ALA A 110 -8.08 0.53 -1.58
C ALA A 110 -7.74 0.08 -0.16
N ASP A 111 -7.38 1.00 0.73
CA ASP A 111 -7.05 0.67 2.13
C ASP A 111 -8.24 0.00 2.85
N ARG A 112 -9.45 0.51 2.63
CA ARG A 112 -10.68 -0.10 3.18
C ARG A 112 -10.92 -1.51 2.64
N ALA A 113 -10.71 -1.71 1.34
CA ALA A 113 -10.91 -3.01 0.69
C ALA A 113 -9.87 -4.03 1.20
N ASP A 114 -8.61 -3.62 1.30
CA ASP A 114 -7.51 -4.44 1.82
C ASP A 114 -7.76 -4.84 3.28
N PHE A 115 -8.14 -3.89 4.14
CA PHE A 115 -8.47 -4.16 5.55
C PHE A 115 -9.64 -5.14 5.67
N THR A 116 -10.71 -4.93 4.90
CA THR A 116 -11.89 -5.81 4.92
C THR A 116 -11.54 -7.21 4.41
N ALA A 117 -10.77 -7.30 3.33
CA ALA A 117 -10.35 -8.58 2.76
C ALA A 117 -9.43 -9.34 3.74
N TRP A 118 -8.53 -8.63 4.43
CA TRP A 118 -7.66 -9.19 5.46
C TRP A 118 -8.48 -9.76 6.62
N ALA A 119 -9.42 -8.99 7.15
CA ALA A 119 -10.24 -9.41 8.28
C ALA A 119 -11.10 -10.64 7.97
N ARG A 120 -11.63 -10.74 6.74
CA ARG A 120 -12.51 -11.84 6.32
C ARG A 120 -11.78 -13.17 6.07
N ARG A 121 -10.46 -13.23 6.19
CA ARG A 121 -9.68 -14.46 5.97
C ARG A 121 -9.94 -15.55 7.00
N SER A 122 -10.30 -15.18 8.22
CA SER A 122 -10.50 -16.11 9.34
C SER A 122 -11.35 -15.48 10.46
N PRO A 123 -11.91 -16.31 11.36
CA PRO A 123 -12.57 -15.80 12.58
C PRO A 123 -11.65 -14.92 13.44
N ASP A 124 -10.37 -15.29 13.56
CA ASP A 124 -9.38 -14.52 14.32
C ASP A 124 -9.13 -13.14 13.69
N GLY A 125 -8.99 -13.08 12.35
CA GLY A 125 -8.85 -11.81 11.64
C GLY A 125 -10.07 -10.90 11.83
N MET A 126 -11.27 -11.47 11.93
CA MET A 126 -12.49 -10.72 12.23
C MET A 126 -12.51 -10.19 13.67
N ALA A 127 -12.03 -10.98 14.63
CA ALA A 127 -11.91 -10.58 16.03
C ALA A 127 -10.89 -9.44 16.19
N ASP A 128 -9.73 -9.54 15.53
CA ASP A 128 -8.70 -8.51 15.52
C ASP A 128 -9.22 -7.21 14.87
N ALA A 129 -9.91 -7.31 13.73
CA ALA A 129 -10.50 -6.16 13.05
C ALA A 129 -11.54 -5.45 13.93
N ARG A 130 -12.38 -6.20 14.63
CA ARG A 130 -13.34 -5.64 15.59
C ARG A 130 -12.62 -4.91 16.72
N ALA A 131 -11.65 -5.54 17.38
CA ALA A 131 -10.91 -4.94 18.47
C ALA A 131 -10.19 -3.65 18.04
N PHE A 132 -9.57 -3.66 16.87
CA PHE A 132 -8.94 -2.47 16.28
C PHE A 132 -9.97 -1.36 16.03
N LEU A 133 -11.07 -1.65 15.32
CA LEU A 133 -12.07 -0.64 14.98
C LEU A 133 -12.75 -0.06 16.22
N GLU A 134 -13.02 -0.87 17.25
CA GLU A 134 -13.56 -0.41 18.53
C GLU A 134 -12.56 0.52 19.26
N ALA A 135 -11.28 0.12 19.31
CA ALA A 135 -10.22 0.93 19.93
C ALA A 135 -10.00 2.26 19.21
N GLU A 136 -9.99 2.27 17.87
CA GLU A 136 -9.85 3.50 17.10
C GLU A 136 -11.11 4.36 17.18
N ALA A 137 -12.31 3.78 17.05
CA ALA A 137 -13.57 4.51 17.14
C ALA A 137 -13.77 5.21 18.49
N ALA A 138 -13.21 4.66 19.57
CA ALA A 138 -13.22 5.26 20.91
C ALA A 138 -12.34 6.53 21.02
N LYS A 139 -11.31 6.67 20.16
CA LYS A 139 -10.45 7.86 20.11
C LYS A 139 -11.06 9.00 19.29
N LEU A 140 -12.03 8.67 18.42
CA LEU A 140 -12.63 9.64 17.51
C LEU A 140 -13.55 10.61 18.27
N PRO A 141 -13.60 11.89 17.86
CA PRO A 141 -14.55 12.83 18.43
C PRO A 141 -15.98 12.29 18.27
N ALA A 142 -16.81 12.46 19.30
CA ALA A 142 -18.20 12.02 19.27
C ALA A 142 -18.87 12.51 17.98
N PRO A 143 -19.68 11.67 17.31
CA PRO A 143 -20.34 12.07 16.08
C PRO A 143 -21.14 13.33 16.34
N SER A 144 -20.84 14.40 15.60
CA SER A 144 -21.59 15.64 15.70
C SER A 144 -23.07 15.36 15.44
N LEU A 145 -23.97 15.94 16.22
CA LEU A 145 -25.42 15.79 16.06
C LEU A 145 -25.91 16.19 14.64
N THR A 146 -25.09 16.91 13.89
CA THR A 146 -25.33 17.31 12.49
C THR A 146 -25.13 16.20 11.46
N ASP A 147 -24.50 15.07 11.80
CA ASP A 147 -24.30 13.92 10.89
C ASP A 147 -25.46 12.92 10.89
N ARG A 148 -26.55 13.21 11.61
CA ARG A 148 -27.75 12.37 11.51
C ARG A 148 -28.37 12.54 10.13
N PRO A 149 -28.71 11.45 9.42
CA PRO A 149 -29.51 11.56 8.20
C PRO A 149 -30.79 12.31 8.57
N ARG A 150 -31.05 13.42 7.87
CA ARG A 150 -32.34 14.11 7.95
C ARG A 150 -33.41 13.14 7.47
N VAL A 151 -34.05 12.45 8.41
CA VAL A 151 -35.28 11.72 8.13
C VAL A 151 -36.32 12.79 7.83
N ALA A 152 -36.61 12.98 6.54
CA ALA A 152 -37.77 13.75 6.13
C ALA A 152 -39.00 12.99 6.62
N LEU A 153 -39.62 13.49 7.68
CA LEU A 153 -40.95 13.05 8.09
C LEU A 153 -41.91 13.44 6.97
N GLY A 154 -42.31 12.44 6.17
CA GLY A 154 -43.37 12.56 5.18
C GLY A 154 -44.70 12.90 5.86
N ARG A 155 -45.49 13.73 5.17
CA ARG A 155 -46.80 14.24 5.58
C ARG A 155 -47.82 13.14 5.84
#